data_AF-K1SMH0-F1
#
_entry.id   AF-K1SMH0-F1
#
_cell.length_a   1.000
_cell.length_b   1.000
_cell.length_c   1.000
_cell.angle_alpha   90.00
_cell.angle_beta   90.00
_cell.angle_gamma   90.00
#
_symmetry.space_group_name_H-M   'P 1'
#
loop_
_entity.id
_entity.type
_entity.pdbx_description
1 polymer ?
#
loop_
_entity_poly.entity_id
_entity_poly.type
_entity_poly.pdbx_seq_one_letter_code
_entity_poly.pdbx_strand_id
1 'polypeptide(L)'
;VKQEHNISNNKMLLYDAANLAAFLYRLKNFFKPNYDEIVETIRLVAPYFDDFVLEPQEGNEEQIVLRWRQAGCEDIFNASQLSDGTLRFICLTTLLLQPHELQPATIIVDEPELGLHPYAITIFSEIVRQLSNEKQIIISTQSVELLNEFDVGRCHCR
;
A
#
# COMPACT_ATOMS: atom_id res chain seq x y z
N VAL A 1 9.22 3.19 7.77
CA VAL A 1 8.11 3.97 7.17
C VAL A 1 8.03 5.41 7.68
N LYS A 2 8.03 5.68 9.00
CA LYS A 2 7.93 7.05 9.56
C LYS A 2 9.27 7.83 9.62
N GLN A 3 10.25 7.49 8.79
CA GLN A 3 11.60 8.09 8.78
C GLN A 3 11.89 8.78 7.43
N GLU A 4 12.97 9.56 7.36
CA GLU A 4 13.44 10.18 6.12
C GLU A 4 14.11 9.13 5.22
N HIS A 5 13.77 9.14 3.93
CA HIS A 5 14.27 8.13 2.99
C HIS A 5 14.82 8.76 1.71
N ASN A 6 15.95 8.21 1.24
CA ASN A 6 16.61 8.69 0.03
C ASN A 6 15.78 8.36 -1.23
N ILE A 7 15.53 9.37 -2.08
CA ILE A 7 14.74 9.27 -3.31
C ILE A 7 15.33 8.24 -4.29
N SER A 8 16.65 8.03 -4.29
CA SER A 8 17.30 7.04 -5.14
C SER A 8 16.88 5.59 -4.83
N ASN A 9 16.33 5.33 -3.64
CA ASN A 9 15.81 4.03 -3.25
C ASN A 9 14.33 3.86 -3.66
N ASN A 10 14.02 4.01 -4.95
CA ASN A 10 12.65 3.94 -5.49
C ASN A 10 12.46 2.81 -6.52
N LYS A 11 13.47 1.95 -6.72
CA LYS A 11 13.46 0.92 -7.78
C LYS A 11 12.46 -0.21 -7.51
N MET A 12 12.31 -0.59 -6.25
CA MET A 12 11.40 -1.62 -5.74
C MET A 12 10.89 -1.19 -4.37
N LEU A 13 9.67 -1.55 -4.00
CA LEU A 13 9.21 -1.38 -2.62
C LEU A 13 10.00 -2.33 -1.70
N LEU A 14 10.57 -1.80 -0.62
CA LEU A 14 11.28 -2.60 0.37
C LEU A 14 10.30 -3.47 1.17
N TYR A 15 10.81 -4.58 1.72
CA TYR A 15 10.00 -5.54 2.50
C TYR A 15 9.34 -4.93 3.74
N ASP A 16 9.93 -3.89 4.32
CA ASP A 16 9.42 -3.14 5.47
C ASP A 16 8.67 -1.86 5.06
N ALA A 17 8.48 -1.65 3.75
CA ALA A 17 7.95 -0.44 3.13
C ALA A 17 8.64 0.85 3.61
N ALA A 18 9.90 0.79 4.06
CA ALA A 18 10.62 1.98 4.51
C ALA A 18 10.65 3.04 3.40
N ASN A 19 10.91 2.64 2.15
CA ASN A 19 10.97 3.55 1.02
C ASN A 19 9.61 3.90 0.38
N LEU A 20 8.48 3.70 1.07
CA LEU A 20 7.14 3.91 0.53
C LEU A 20 6.95 5.29 -0.13
N ALA A 21 7.45 6.36 0.50
CA ALA A 21 7.37 7.72 -0.04
C ALA A 21 8.09 7.84 -1.40
N ALA A 22 9.32 7.35 -1.48
CA ALA A 22 10.12 7.39 -2.71
C ALA A 22 9.51 6.51 -3.82
N PHE A 23 8.97 5.35 -3.44
CA PHE A 23 8.31 4.44 -4.38
C PHE A 23 7.01 5.04 -4.94
N LEU A 24 6.13 5.56 -4.09
CA LEU A 24 4.91 6.26 -4.51
C LEU A 24 5.24 7.48 -5.37
N TYR A 25 6.30 8.22 -5.06
CA TYR A 25 6.75 9.34 -5.88
C TYR A 25 7.14 8.90 -7.30
N ARG A 26 7.82 7.75 -7.43
CA ARG A 26 8.11 7.16 -8.74
C ARG A 26 6.82 6.74 -9.45
N LEU A 27 5.88 6.10 -8.76
CA LEU A 27 4.60 5.70 -9.36
C LEU A 27 3.82 6.92 -9.85
N LYS A 28 3.75 8.00 -9.06
CA LYS A 28 3.06 9.25 -9.43
C LYS A 28 3.61 9.85 -10.73
N ASN A 29 4.92 9.77 -10.94
CA ASN A 29 5.59 10.39 -12.09
C ASN A 29 5.64 9.51 -13.34
N PHE A 30 5.81 8.19 -13.19
CA PHE A 30 6.05 7.28 -14.33
C PHE A 30 4.94 6.26 -14.57
N PHE A 31 4.11 6.00 -13.57
CA PHE A 31 3.06 4.97 -13.60
C PHE A 31 1.75 5.52 -13.05
N LYS A 32 1.35 6.68 -13.56
CA LYS A 32 0.21 7.46 -13.07
C LYS A 32 -1.10 6.64 -12.96
N PRO A 33 -1.47 5.76 -13.92
CA PRO A 33 -2.66 4.94 -13.78
C PRO A 33 -2.67 4.03 -12.53
N ASN A 34 -1.56 3.34 -12.25
CA ASN A 34 -1.43 2.51 -11.06
C ASN A 34 -1.43 3.35 -9.78
N TYR A 35 -0.78 4.51 -9.80
CA TYR A 35 -0.81 5.44 -8.67
C TYR A 35 -2.24 5.90 -8.36
N ASP A 36 -3.02 6.27 -9.39
CA ASP A 36 -4.40 6.71 -9.23
C ASP A 36 -5.29 5.59 -8.68
N GLU A 37 -5.12 4.37 -9.19
CA GLU A 37 -5.82 3.18 -8.67
C GLU A 37 -5.50 2.91 -7.19
N ILE A 38 -4.23 3.06 -6.79
CA ILE A 38 -3.80 2.96 -5.39
C ILE A 38 -4.53 4.00 -4.53
N VAL A 39 -4.52 5.27 -4.95
CA VAL A 39 -5.16 6.38 -4.22
C VAL A 39 -6.67 6.15 -4.09
N GLU A 40 -7.35 5.80 -5.18
CA GLU A 40 -8.79 5.51 -5.16
C GLU A 40 -9.12 4.32 -4.24
N THR A 41 -8.32 3.26 -4.27
CA THR A 41 -8.53 2.10 -3.39
C THR A 41 -8.33 2.48 -1.92
N ILE A 42 -7.34 3.31 -1.60
CA ILE A 42 -7.13 3.82 -0.23
C ILE A 42 -8.34 4.65 0.21
N ARG A 43 -8.91 5.49 -0.67
CA ARG A 43 -10.10 6.31 -0.37
C ARG A 43 -11.33 5.49 -0.02
N LEU A 44 -11.47 4.27 -0.55
CA LEU A 44 -12.56 3.37 -0.16
C LEU A 44 -12.49 3.06 1.35
N VAL A 45 -11.31 2.73 1.85
CA VAL A 45 -11.09 2.34 3.25
C VAL A 45 -10.94 3.53 4.19
N ALA A 46 -10.32 4.60 3.72
CA ALA A 46 -10.10 5.84 4.46
C ALA A 46 -10.66 7.03 3.67
N PRO A 47 -11.99 7.29 3.71
CA PRO A 47 -12.61 8.38 2.94
C PRO A 47 -12.14 9.79 3.32
N TYR A 48 -11.49 9.91 4.48
CA TYR A 48 -10.86 11.16 4.92
C TYR A 48 -9.52 11.42 4.22
N PHE A 49 -8.88 10.42 3.61
CA PHE A 49 -7.65 10.59 2.84
C PHE A 49 -7.98 11.18 1.47
N ASP A 50 -7.30 12.25 1.07
CA ASP A 50 -7.40 12.82 -0.28
C ASP A 50 -6.28 12.27 -1.17
N ASP A 51 -5.05 12.78 -1.09
CA ASP A 51 -3.92 12.31 -1.89
C ASP A 51 -2.62 12.38 -1.07
N PHE A 52 -1.59 11.69 -1.54
CA PHE A 52 -0.24 11.84 -1.02
C PHE A 52 0.40 13.15 -1.48
N VAL A 53 1.09 13.80 -0.55
CA VAL A 53 2.02 14.90 -0.81
C VAL A 53 3.42 14.31 -0.83
N LEU A 54 3.99 14.23 -2.04
CA LEU A 54 5.24 13.53 -2.34
C LEU A 54 6.21 14.50 -3.00
N GLU A 55 6.91 15.25 -2.16
CA GLU A 55 7.82 16.31 -2.59
C GLU A 55 9.16 16.14 -1.88
N PRO A 56 10.30 16.36 -2.58
CA PRO A 56 11.61 16.40 -1.95
C PRO A 56 11.65 17.45 -0.83
N GLN A 57 12.45 17.20 0.21
CA GLN A 57 12.61 18.18 1.28
C GLN A 57 13.37 19.43 0.82
N GLU A 58 12.93 20.60 1.27
CA GLU A 58 13.66 21.84 1.05
C GLU A 58 15.06 21.77 1.68
N GLY A 59 16.09 22.02 0.88
CA GLY A 59 17.50 21.92 1.32
C GLY A 59 18.12 20.52 1.26
N ASN A 60 17.32 19.48 0.98
CA ASN A 60 17.84 18.14 0.69
C ASN A 60 16.97 17.44 -0.35
N GLU A 61 17.26 17.72 -1.62
CA GLU A 61 16.54 17.14 -2.77
C GLU A 61 16.66 15.61 -2.86
N GLU A 62 17.56 14.99 -2.08
CA GLU A 62 17.68 13.53 -2.02
C GLU A 62 16.73 12.89 -1.01
N GLN A 63 16.05 13.64 -0.15
CA GLN A 63 15.18 13.09 0.89
C GLN A 63 13.71 13.36 0.59
N ILE A 64 12.86 12.36 0.83
CA ILE A 64 11.42 12.49 0.71
C ILE A 64 10.74 11.92 1.96
N VAL A 65 9.69 12.61 2.41
CA VAL A 65 8.87 12.19 3.56
C VAL A 65 7.44 11.95 3.08
N LEU A 66 6.84 10.87 3.56
CA LEU A 66 5.43 10.58 3.28
C LEU A 66 4.53 11.59 4.01
N ARG A 67 3.87 12.44 3.25
CA ARG A 67 2.81 13.33 3.72
C ARG A 67 1.53 13.06 2.96
N TRP A 68 0.41 13.53 3.49
CA TRP A 68 -0.91 13.34 2.90
C TRP A 68 -1.81 14.53 3.16
N ARG A 69 -2.82 14.69 2.31
CA ARG A 69 -3.88 15.70 2.47
C ARG A 69 -5.16 15.04 2.94
N GLN A 70 -5.89 15.72 3.81
CA GLN A 70 -7.21 15.27 4.24
C GLN A 70 -8.29 15.86 3.32
N ALA A 71 -9.27 15.04 2.93
CA ALA A 71 -10.40 15.46 2.12
C ALA A 71 -11.21 16.55 2.83
N GLY A 72 -11.48 17.66 2.13
CA GLY A 72 -12.20 18.82 2.67
C GLY A 72 -11.36 19.72 3.58
N CYS A 73 -10.04 19.53 3.64
CA CYS A 73 -9.10 20.37 4.39
C CYS A 73 -7.89 20.72 3.52
N GLU A 74 -7.36 21.94 3.67
CA GLU A 74 -6.13 22.37 2.98
C GLU A 74 -4.86 21.94 3.74
N ASP A 75 -5.00 21.40 4.95
CA ASP A 75 -3.87 21.01 5.78
C ASP A 75 -3.16 19.77 5.25
N ILE A 76 -1.82 19.79 5.40
CA ILE A 76 -0.93 18.68 5.05
C ILE A 76 -0.47 18.01 6.33
N PHE A 77 -0.64 16.70 6.37
CA PHE A 77 -0.36 15.87 7.54
C PHE A 77 0.84 14.97 7.29
N ASN A 78 1.57 14.65 8.37
CA ASN A 78 2.63 13.66 8.32
C ASN A 78 2.04 12.24 8.37
N ALA A 79 2.73 11.26 7.78
CA ALA A 79 2.32 9.86 7.87
C ALA A 79 2.21 9.31 9.30
N SER A 80 2.84 9.97 10.29
CA SER A 80 2.69 9.65 11.71
C SER A 80 1.28 9.83 12.24
N GLN A 81 0.45 10.63 11.56
CA GLN A 81 -0.94 10.94 11.93
C GLN A 81 -1.96 9.97 11.33
N LEU A 82 -1.52 9.06 10.45
CA LEU A 82 -2.36 7.95 10.00
C LEU A 82 -2.45 6.89 11.10
N SER A 83 -3.60 6.25 11.23
CA SER A 83 -3.71 5.06 12.06
C SER A 83 -2.81 3.95 11.51
N ASP A 84 -2.30 3.08 12.38
CA ASP A 84 -1.41 1.99 11.96
C ASP A 84 -2.11 1.06 10.95
N GLY A 85 -3.42 0.82 11.11
CA GLY A 85 -4.23 0.07 10.15
C GLY A 85 -4.31 0.73 8.76
N THR A 86 -4.47 2.05 8.70
CA THR A 86 -4.50 2.78 7.42
C THR A 86 -3.14 2.75 6.75
N LEU A 87 -2.05 2.95 7.52
CA LEU A 87 -0.70 2.88 6.99
C LEU A 87 -0.38 1.47 6.45
N ARG A 88 -0.80 0.43 7.16
CA ARG A 88 -0.67 -0.97 6.71
C ARG A 88 -1.45 -1.21 5.42
N PHE A 89 -2.69 -0.72 5.35
CA PHE A 89 -3.50 -0.83 4.14
C PHE A 89 -2.87 -0.11 2.94
N ILE A 90 -2.30 1.07 3.14
CA ILE A 90 -1.54 1.80 2.11
C ILE A 90 -0.36 0.96 1.61
N CYS A 91 0.43 0.36 2.52
CA CYS A 91 1.55 -0.50 2.15
C CYS A 91 1.09 -1.71 1.31
N LEU A 92 0.04 -2.40 1.75
CA LEU A 92 -0.51 -3.57 1.06
C LEU A 92 -1.07 -3.22 -0.32
N THR A 93 -1.85 -2.14 -0.40
CA THR A 93 -2.42 -1.65 -1.65
C THR A 93 -1.32 -1.25 -2.63
N THR A 94 -0.28 -0.56 -2.16
CA THR A 94 0.87 -0.19 -2.99
C THR A 94 1.64 -1.42 -3.48
N LEU A 95 1.81 -2.44 -2.63
CA LEU A 95 2.48 -3.69 -3.00
C LEU A 95 1.71 -4.45 -4.09
N LEU A 96 0.37 -4.50 -4.00
CA LEU A 96 -0.47 -5.32 -4.87
C LEU A 96 -0.85 -4.62 -6.19
N LEU A 97 -1.04 -3.30 -6.17
CA LEU A 97 -1.49 -2.51 -7.33
C LEU A 97 -0.35 -1.80 -8.08
N GLN A 98 0.91 -2.01 -7.68
CA GLN A 98 2.05 -1.52 -8.45
C GLN A 98 2.08 -2.12 -9.87
N PRO A 99 2.72 -1.46 -10.85
CA PRO A 99 2.81 -1.95 -12.23
C PRO A 99 3.36 -3.37 -12.33
N HIS A 100 2.81 -4.17 -13.24
CA HIS A 100 3.19 -5.58 -13.43
C HIS A 100 4.70 -5.78 -13.67
N GLU A 101 5.37 -4.82 -14.34
CA GLU A 101 6.82 -4.84 -14.60
C GLU A 101 7.69 -4.60 -13.36
N LEU A 102 7.14 -3.99 -12.31
CA LEU A 102 7.82 -3.74 -11.03
C LEU A 102 7.49 -4.81 -9.98
N GLN A 103 6.41 -5.57 -10.18
CA GLN A 103 6.00 -6.60 -9.25
C GLN A 103 7.00 -7.77 -9.19
N PRO A 104 7.27 -8.31 -7.99
CA PRO A 104 8.06 -9.53 -7.86
C PRO A 104 7.32 -10.74 -8.46
N ALA A 105 8.05 -11.80 -8.76
CA ALA A 105 7.47 -13.04 -9.29
C ALA A 105 6.52 -13.74 -8.29
N THR A 106 6.84 -13.63 -7.00
CA THR A 106 6.05 -14.19 -5.89
C THR A 106 5.90 -13.11 -4.82
N ILE A 107 4.68 -12.96 -4.31
CA ILE A 107 4.37 -12.05 -3.20
C ILE A 107 4.10 -12.91 -1.96
N ILE A 108 4.76 -12.60 -0.85
CA ILE A 108 4.55 -13.28 0.43
C ILE A 108 4.18 -12.22 1.46
N VAL A 109 3.05 -12.41 2.15
CA VAL A 109 2.57 -11.46 3.16
C VAL A 109 2.16 -12.21 4.42
N ASP A 110 2.69 -11.77 5.55
CA ASP A 110 2.43 -12.38 6.87
C ASP A 110 1.47 -11.51 7.68
N GLU A 111 0.37 -12.12 8.12
CA GLU A 111 -0.73 -11.51 8.85
C GLU A 111 -1.15 -10.14 8.27
N PRO A 112 -1.52 -10.07 6.97
CA PRO A 112 -1.87 -8.80 6.32
C PRO A 112 -3.02 -8.08 7.02
N GLU A 113 -3.94 -8.83 7.62
CA GLU A 113 -5.13 -8.32 8.31
C GLU A 113 -4.86 -7.60 9.63
N LEU A 114 -3.66 -7.75 10.21
CA LEU A 114 -3.41 -7.30 11.58
C LEU A 114 -3.55 -5.77 11.70
N GLY A 115 -4.58 -5.33 12.43
CA GLY A 115 -4.89 -3.91 12.61
C GLY A 115 -5.72 -3.30 11.47
N LEU A 116 -6.11 -4.07 10.46
CA LEU A 116 -7.04 -3.63 9.42
C LEU A 116 -8.49 -3.65 9.94
N HIS A 117 -9.25 -2.64 9.53
CA HIS A 117 -10.71 -2.65 9.73
C HIS A 117 -11.35 -3.73 8.86
N PRO A 118 -12.46 -4.39 9.25
CA PRO A 118 -13.08 -5.46 8.46
C PRO A 118 -13.35 -5.10 7.00
N TYR A 119 -13.83 -3.87 6.74
CA TYR A 119 -14.03 -3.41 5.36
C TYR A 119 -12.73 -3.36 4.53
N ALA A 120 -11.59 -3.03 5.15
CA ALA A 120 -10.29 -3.05 4.50
C ALA A 120 -9.83 -4.48 4.16
N ILE A 121 -10.19 -5.46 5.00
CA ILE A 121 -9.92 -6.88 4.77
C ILE A 121 -10.68 -7.35 3.52
N THR A 122 -11.95 -6.97 3.36
CA THR A 122 -12.74 -7.29 2.16
C THR A 122 -12.10 -6.71 0.90
N ILE A 123 -11.78 -5.41 0.89
CA ILE A 123 -11.12 -4.77 -0.27
C ILE A 123 -9.76 -5.42 -0.58
N PHE A 124 -8.95 -5.67 0.45
CA PHE A 124 -7.66 -6.37 0.30
C PHE A 124 -7.85 -7.75 -0.35
N SER A 125 -8.84 -8.52 0.10
CA SER A 125 -9.11 -9.87 -0.41
C SER A 125 -9.56 -9.86 -1.87
N GLU A 126 -10.34 -8.86 -2.27
CA GLU A 126 -10.74 -8.66 -3.66
C GLU A 126 -9.53 -8.41 -4.58
N ILE A 127 -8.62 -7.53 -4.17
CA ILE A 127 -7.37 -7.24 -4.91
C ILE A 127 -6.52 -8.51 -5.02
N VAL A 128 -6.32 -9.23 -3.91
CA VAL A 128 -5.56 -10.49 -3.90
C VAL A 128 -6.18 -11.51 -4.85
N ARG A 129 -7.51 -11.69 -4.82
CA ARG A 129 -8.21 -12.63 -5.70
C ARG A 129 -8.00 -12.29 -7.17
N GLN A 130 -8.06 -11.01 -7.53
CA GLN A 130 -7.81 -10.56 -8.90
C GLN A 130 -6.37 -10.85 -9.32
N LEU A 131 -5.40 -10.43 -8.51
CA LEU A 131 -3.98 -10.57 -8.79
C LEU A 131 -3.50 -12.04 -8.79
N SER A 132 -4.14 -12.90 -8.00
CA SER A 132 -3.83 -14.33 -7.92
C SER A 132 -4.01 -15.10 -9.23
N ASN A 133 -4.75 -14.55 -10.20
CA ASN A 133 -4.89 -15.16 -11.53
C ASN A 133 -3.61 -15.02 -12.37
N GLU A 134 -2.75 -14.07 -12.03
CA GLU A 134 -1.53 -13.73 -12.80
C GLU A 134 -0.24 -13.96 -12.00
N LYS A 135 -0.32 -13.91 -10.67
CA LYS A 135 0.83 -13.98 -9.75
C LYS A 135 0.62 -14.99 -8.64
N GLN A 136 1.71 -15.60 -8.19
CA GLN A 136 1.68 -16.43 -6.98
C GLN A 136 1.73 -15.52 -5.74
N ILE A 137 0.69 -15.61 -4.93
CA ILE A 137 0.56 -14.87 -3.66
C ILE A 137 0.44 -15.90 -2.53
N ILE A 138 1.31 -15.80 -1.54
CA ILE A 138 1.29 -16.61 -0.33
C ILE A 138 0.93 -15.70 0.83
N ILE A 139 -0.16 -16.02 1.52
CA ILE A 139 -0.64 -15.27 2.68
C ILE A 139 -0.66 -16.24 3.87
N SER A 140 0.03 -15.86 4.94
CA SER A 140 -0.18 -16.44 6.26
C SER A 140 -1.14 -15.55 7.05
N THR A 141 -2.15 -16.16 7.67
CA THR A 141 -3.20 -15.47 8.40
C THR A 141 -3.68 -16.33 9.55
N GLN A 142 -4.07 -15.66 10.65
CA GLN A 142 -4.76 -16.29 11.77
C GLN A 142 -6.21 -15.79 11.88
N SER A 143 -6.63 -14.89 11.00
CA SER A 143 -7.97 -14.30 11.01
C SER A 143 -8.98 -15.16 10.28
N VAL A 144 -10.05 -15.48 11.00
CA VAL A 144 -11.22 -16.16 10.43
C VAL A 144 -11.92 -15.26 9.42
N GLU A 145 -11.93 -13.94 9.66
CA GLU A 145 -12.50 -12.96 8.74
C GLU A 145 -11.81 -12.99 7.38
N LEU A 146 -10.47 -12.95 7.34
CA LEU A 146 -9.73 -13.03 6.08
C LEU A 146 -9.93 -14.40 5.41
N LEU A 147 -9.92 -15.50 6.18
CA LEU A 147 -10.16 -16.84 5.63
C LEU A 147 -11.54 -16.97 4.98
N ASN A 148 -12.57 -16.32 5.52
CA ASN A 148 -13.93 -16.36 4.96
C ASN A 148 -14.05 -15.65 3.60
N GLU A 149 -13.11 -14.76 3.26
CA GLU A 149 -13.07 -14.08 1.96
C GLU A 149 -12.52 -14.98 0.84
N PHE A 150 -11.95 -16.16 1.18
CA PHE A 150 -11.39 -17.11 0.23
C PHE A 150 -12.07 -18.49 0.31
N ASP A 151 -12.59 -18.97 -0.82
CA ASP A 151 -13.13 -20.32 -0.92
C ASP A 151 -12.05 -21.40 -0.75
N VAL A 152 -12.38 -22.44 0.02
CA VAL A 152 -11.51 -23.58 0.37
C VAL A 152 -10.95 -24.33 -0.85
N GLY A 153 -11.54 -24.15 -2.05
CA GLY A 153 -11.07 -24.76 -3.30
C GLY A 153 -9.82 -24.12 -3.93
N ARG A 154 -9.39 -22.94 -3.48
CA ARG A 154 -8.21 -22.22 -4.04
C ARG A 154 -7.11 -21.91 -3.02
N CYS A 155 -7.33 -22.19 -1.73
CA CYS A 155 -6.33 -21.98 -0.68
C CYS A 155 -5.56 -23.27 -0.38
N HIS A 156 -4.29 -23.34 -0.78
CA HIS A 156 -3.36 -24.33 -0.24
C HIS A 156 -2.78 -23.79 1.08
N CYS A 157 -3.52 -23.98 2.18
CA CYS A 157 -2.96 -23.83 3.52
C CYS A 157 -2.06 -25.04 3.80
N ARG A 158 -0.77 -24.82 4.03
CA ARG A 158 0.14 -25.84 4.55
C ARG A 158 0.44 -25.58 6.02
#